data_AF-A0A174TI91-F1
#
_entry.id   AF-A0A174TI91-F1
#
_cell.length_a   1.000
_cell.length_b   1.000
_cell.length_c   1.000
_cell.angle_alpha   90.00
_cell.angle_beta   90.00
_cell.angle_gamma   90.00
#
_symmetry.space_group_name_H-M   'P 1'
#
loop_
_entity.id
_entity.type
_entity.pdbx_description
1 polymer ?
#
loop_
_entity_poly.entity_id
_entity_poly.type
_entity_poly.pdbx_seq_one_letter_code
_entity_poly.pdbx_strand_id
1 'polypeptide(L)'
;MNENELHERYIRLAFQYESAIDALLARGLVDEEAADAAKERFYDTLNEEKLRTTQKVRDYHETISLYMRMLAHDGMVSLTELARQYSDESPGYVIQSWMRSRNTLEFLRQWELEQNAEFDDQVCAELIRQGHTTSLTITPTLWVRRTHAVGLHVKQGKGGGVRAYPEIAADFRLWLDPKERLEIISKKLY
;
A
#
# COMPACT_ATOMS: atom_id res chain seq x y z
N MET A 1 -14.13 3.08 3.73
CA MET A 1 -14.21 1.82 3.01
C MET A 1 -14.47 2.10 1.54
N ASN A 2 -13.51 2.25 0.62
CA ASN A 2 -13.77 1.96 -0.78
C ASN A 2 -14.51 0.63 -0.83
N GLU A 3 -15.33 0.54 -1.84
CA GLU A 3 -16.11 -0.65 -2.08
C GLU A 3 -15.20 -1.85 -2.29
N ASN A 4 -13.98 -1.68 -2.85
CA ASN A 4 -13.11 -2.81 -3.20
C ASN A 4 -12.53 -3.57 -2.00
N GLU A 5 -12.12 -2.95 -0.90
CA GLU A 5 -11.66 -3.70 0.28
C GLU A 5 -12.73 -4.02 1.32
N LEU A 6 -13.85 -3.30 1.34
CA LEU A 6 -15.04 -3.85 1.98
C LEU A 6 -15.38 -5.18 1.30
N HIS A 7 -15.38 -5.17 -0.02
CA HIS A 7 -15.60 -6.34 -0.85
C HIS A 7 -14.52 -7.41 -0.62
N GLU A 8 -13.25 -7.05 -0.56
CA GLU A 8 -12.15 -7.99 -0.35
C GLU A 8 -12.14 -8.61 1.07
N ARG A 9 -12.56 -7.86 2.10
CA ARG A 9 -12.76 -8.44 3.45
C ARG A 9 -13.99 -9.29 3.55
N TYR A 10 -15.09 -8.94 2.88
CA TYR A 10 -16.25 -9.83 2.77
C TYR A 10 -15.87 -11.12 2.07
N ILE A 11 -15.11 -11.03 0.96
CA ILE A 11 -14.61 -12.21 0.24
C ILE A 11 -13.71 -13.05 1.15
N ARG A 12 -12.79 -12.42 1.90
CA ARG A 12 -11.89 -13.16 2.79
C ARG A 12 -12.60 -13.79 3.97
N LEU A 13 -13.59 -13.11 4.56
CA LEU A 13 -14.39 -13.64 5.66
C LEU A 13 -15.27 -14.81 5.17
N ALA A 14 -15.92 -14.67 4.02
CA ALA A 14 -16.69 -15.73 3.39
C ALA A 14 -15.80 -16.94 3.06
N PHE A 15 -14.64 -16.71 2.47
CA PHE A 15 -13.68 -17.75 2.13
C PHE A 15 -13.17 -18.51 3.36
N GLN A 16 -12.84 -17.79 4.45
CA GLN A 16 -12.40 -18.42 5.69
C GLN A 16 -13.52 -19.19 6.40
N TYR A 17 -14.75 -18.66 6.35
CA TYR A 17 -15.90 -19.33 6.93
C TYR A 17 -16.23 -20.63 6.17
N GLU A 18 -16.30 -20.59 4.84
CA GLU A 18 -16.52 -21.78 4.02
C GLU A 18 -15.42 -22.82 4.21
N SER A 19 -14.15 -22.38 4.18
CA SER A 19 -13.00 -23.27 4.41
C SER A 19 -13.05 -23.96 5.79
N ALA A 20 -13.58 -23.26 6.80
CA ALA A 20 -13.73 -23.83 8.15
C ALA A 20 -14.89 -24.84 8.21
N ILE A 21 -16.03 -24.55 7.60
CA ILE A 21 -17.19 -25.47 7.55
C ILE A 21 -16.85 -26.74 6.75
N ASP A 22 -16.19 -26.60 5.61
CA ASP A 22 -15.77 -27.74 4.78
C ASP A 22 -14.74 -28.61 5.51
N ALA A 23 -13.83 -27.99 6.28
CA ALA A 23 -12.88 -28.71 7.10
C ALA A 23 -13.52 -29.49 8.27
N LEU A 24 -14.69 -29.04 8.76
CA LEU A 24 -15.47 -29.73 9.79
C LEU A 24 -16.29 -30.87 9.18
N LEU A 25 -16.90 -30.65 8.02
CA LEU A 25 -17.62 -31.67 7.24
C LEU A 25 -16.69 -32.83 6.85
N ALA A 26 -15.50 -32.51 6.32
CA ALA A 26 -14.50 -33.51 5.93
C ALA A 26 -13.95 -34.35 7.11
N ARG A 27 -14.05 -33.82 8.33
CA ARG A 27 -13.70 -34.54 9.57
C ARG A 27 -14.88 -35.32 10.17
N GLY A 28 -16.05 -35.27 9.54
CA GLY A 28 -17.29 -35.88 10.05
C GLY A 28 -17.80 -35.24 11.34
N LEU A 29 -17.37 -34.01 11.65
CA LEU A 29 -17.79 -33.28 12.85
C LEU A 29 -19.12 -32.56 12.67
N VAL A 30 -19.53 -32.37 11.41
CA VAL A 30 -20.80 -31.79 10.98
C VAL A 30 -21.29 -32.62 9.79
N ASP A 31 -22.59 -32.87 9.69
CA ASP A 31 -23.19 -33.53 8.52
C ASP A 31 -23.47 -32.52 7.39
N GLU A 32 -23.73 -33.03 6.19
CA GLU A 32 -23.86 -32.22 4.98
C GLU A 32 -25.03 -31.22 5.06
N GLU A 33 -26.14 -31.66 5.65
CA GLU A 33 -27.34 -30.83 5.81
C GLU A 33 -27.12 -29.69 6.82
N ALA A 34 -26.39 -29.93 7.90
CA ALA A 34 -26.00 -28.92 8.88
C ALA A 34 -24.93 -27.95 8.35
N ALA A 35 -24.01 -28.42 7.51
CA ALA A 35 -23.01 -27.56 6.87
C ALA A 35 -23.66 -26.57 5.90
N ASP A 36 -24.61 -27.03 5.10
CA ASP A 36 -25.32 -26.19 4.13
C ASP A 36 -26.21 -25.14 4.82
N ALA A 37 -26.96 -25.55 5.85
CA ALA A 37 -27.78 -24.62 6.63
C ALA A 37 -26.97 -23.53 7.36
N ALA A 38 -25.72 -23.83 7.75
CA ALA A 38 -24.82 -22.86 8.37
C ALA A 38 -24.30 -21.81 7.37
N LYS A 39 -23.97 -22.24 6.14
CA LYS A 39 -23.55 -21.35 5.06
C LYS A 39 -24.67 -20.40 4.66
N GLU A 40 -25.90 -20.89 4.51
CA GLU A 40 -27.05 -20.09 4.13
C GLU A 40 -27.32 -18.93 5.11
N ARG A 41 -27.38 -19.22 6.42
CA ARG A 41 -27.61 -18.21 7.48
C ARG A 41 -26.52 -17.14 7.55
N PHE A 42 -25.28 -17.52 7.27
CA PHE A 42 -24.16 -16.58 7.25
C PHE A 42 -24.34 -15.55 6.12
N TYR A 43 -24.72 -15.99 4.91
CA TYR A 43 -24.92 -15.08 3.78
C TYR A 43 -26.14 -14.17 3.92
N ASP A 44 -27.24 -14.65 4.50
CA ASP A 44 -28.43 -13.84 4.77
C ASP A 44 -28.11 -12.66 5.70
N THR A 45 -27.33 -12.91 6.74
CA THR A 45 -26.91 -11.90 7.73
C THR A 45 -26.03 -10.80 7.10
N LEU A 46 -25.15 -11.15 6.17
CA LEU A 46 -24.30 -10.18 5.48
C LEU A 46 -25.11 -9.24 4.56
N ASN A 47 -26.22 -9.73 3.99
CA ASN A 47 -27.03 -8.99 3.06
C ASN A 47 -27.88 -7.90 3.77
N GLU A 48 -28.36 -8.18 4.98
CA GLU A 48 -29.11 -7.21 5.80
C GLU A 48 -28.23 -6.07 6.36
N GLU A 49 -26.99 -6.36 6.76
CA GLU A 49 -26.01 -5.38 7.26
C GLU A 49 -25.54 -4.41 6.16
N LYS A 50 -25.48 -4.86 4.89
CA LYS A 50 -25.07 -4.04 3.74
C LYS A 50 -26.06 -2.91 3.44
N LEU A 51 -27.36 -3.13 3.66
CA LEU A 51 -28.42 -2.14 3.40
C LEU A 51 -28.37 -0.93 4.36
N ARG A 52 -27.82 -1.10 5.56
CA ARG A 52 -27.68 -0.04 6.60
C ARG A 52 -26.38 0.77 6.50
N THR A 53 -25.35 0.24 5.84
CA THR A 53 -23.97 0.76 5.97
C THR A 53 -23.60 1.80 4.90
N THR A 54 -24.35 1.89 3.79
CA THR A 54 -24.11 2.75 2.61
C THR A 54 -23.84 4.24 2.91
N GLN A 55 -24.27 4.76 4.07
CA GLN A 55 -24.09 6.18 4.44
C GLN A 55 -22.80 6.48 5.25
N LYS A 56 -22.09 5.46 5.76
CA LYS A 56 -20.82 5.56 6.54
C LYS A 56 -19.56 5.14 5.76
N VAL A 57 -19.71 4.77 4.50
CA VAL A 57 -18.76 3.96 3.71
C VAL A 57 -17.43 4.64 3.40
N ARG A 58 -17.18 5.94 3.56
CA ARG A 58 -15.92 6.54 3.03
C ARG A 58 -14.63 6.19 3.81
N ASP A 59 -14.68 6.05 5.14
CA ASP A 59 -13.50 6.03 6.05
C ASP A 59 -12.76 4.65 6.11
N TYR A 60 -13.49 3.60 6.45
CA TYR A 60 -13.04 2.20 6.63
C TYR A 60 -12.13 1.44 5.61
N HIS A 61 -11.64 1.92 4.45
CA HIS A 61 -10.85 1.09 3.47
C HIS A 61 -9.45 1.59 3.40
N GLU A 62 -9.21 2.89 3.56
CA GLU A 62 -7.85 3.31 3.87
C GLU A 62 -7.30 2.52 5.07
N THR A 63 -8.12 2.28 6.10
CA THR A 63 -7.78 1.44 7.26
C THR A 63 -7.53 -0.03 6.91
N ILE A 64 -8.09 -0.56 5.82
CA ILE A 64 -8.00 -1.97 5.45
C ILE A 64 -6.78 -2.23 4.56
N SER A 65 -6.52 -1.34 3.59
CA SER A 65 -5.31 -1.29 2.78
C SER A 65 -4.08 -1.27 3.67
N LEU A 66 -4.13 -0.41 4.69
CA LEU A 66 -3.08 -0.23 5.68
C LEU A 66 -2.78 -1.49 6.46
N TYR A 67 -3.82 -2.19 6.89
CA TYR A 67 -3.68 -3.41 7.68
C TYR A 67 -3.12 -4.59 6.85
N MET A 68 -3.51 -4.70 5.58
CA MET A 68 -2.96 -5.69 4.64
C MET A 68 -1.50 -5.40 4.27
N ARG A 69 -1.14 -4.13 4.09
CA ARG A 69 0.24 -3.65 3.87
C ARG A 69 1.13 -3.86 5.11
N MET A 70 0.62 -3.57 6.32
CA MET A 70 1.34 -3.79 7.58
C MET A 70 1.66 -5.26 7.86
N LEU A 71 0.76 -6.19 7.49
CA LEU A 71 0.97 -7.62 7.66
C LEU A 71 2.04 -8.18 6.71
N ALA A 72 2.37 -7.47 5.64
CA ALA A 72 3.34 -7.89 4.63
C ALA A 72 4.62 -7.04 4.69
N HIS A 73 5.49 -7.28 5.66
CA HIS A 73 6.91 -6.93 5.50
C HIS A 73 7.55 -7.62 4.26
N ASP A 74 6.90 -8.66 3.72
CA ASP A 74 7.19 -9.31 2.44
C ASP A 74 6.62 -8.60 1.19
N GLY A 75 5.68 -7.66 1.34
CA GLY A 75 5.05 -6.94 0.22
C GLY A 75 5.81 -5.70 -0.26
N MET A 76 6.82 -5.25 0.49
CA MET A 76 7.63 -4.09 0.10
C MET A 76 8.58 -4.45 -1.04
N VAL A 77 8.57 -3.61 -2.07
CA VAL A 77 9.39 -3.77 -3.27
C VAL A 77 10.75 -3.09 -3.07
N SER A 78 11.81 -3.75 -3.52
CA SER A 78 13.18 -3.23 -3.46
C SER A 78 13.40 -2.15 -4.53
N LEU A 79 13.38 -0.87 -4.14
CA LEU A 79 13.73 0.24 -5.05
C LEU A 79 15.17 0.13 -5.54
N THR A 80 16.04 -0.46 -4.72
CA THR A 80 17.43 -0.68 -5.07
C THR A 80 17.59 -1.70 -6.19
N GLU A 81 16.78 -2.77 -6.20
CA GLU A 81 16.76 -3.71 -7.33
C GLU A 81 16.11 -3.11 -8.57
N LEU A 82 15.00 -2.37 -8.42
CA LEU A 82 14.39 -1.65 -9.54
C LEU A 82 15.40 -0.68 -10.19
N ALA A 83 16.11 0.13 -9.41
CA ALA A 83 17.10 1.04 -9.96
C ALA A 83 18.19 0.33 -10.80
N ARG A 84 18.65 -0.86 -10.36
CA ARG A 84 19.64 -1.67 -11.11
C ARG A 84 19.12 -2.24 -12.42
N GLN A 85 17.81 -2.43 -12.54
CA GLN A 85 17.20 -2.97 -13.77
C GLN A 85 17.09 -1.89 -14.87
N TYR A 86 17.01 -0.61 -14.48
CA TYR A 86 16.73 0.50 -15.39
C TYR A 86 17.91 1.46 -15.60
N SER A 87 19.00 1.35 -14.81
CA SER A 87 20.15 2.24 -14.92
C SER A 87 21.46 1.55 -14.48
N ASP A 88 22.56 1.91 -15.15
CA ASP A 88 23.93 1.52 -14.77
C ASP A 88 24.50 2.38 -13.62
N GLU A 89 23.83 3.48 -13.26
CA GLU A 89 24.23 4.33 -12.15
C GLU A 89 24.03 3.66 -10.79
N SER A 90 24.70 4.17 -9.75
CA SER A 90 24.52 3.61 -8.40
C SER A 90 23.06 3.73 -7.95
N PRO A 91 22.43 2.66 -7.42
CA PRO A 91 21.02 2.69 -7.02
C PRO A 91 20.67 3.81 -6.04
N GLY A 92 21.60 4.12 -5.11
CA GLY A 92 21.43 5.22 -4.16
C GLY A 92 21.33 6.57 -4.86
N TYR A 93 22.14 6.80 -5.90
CA TYR A 93 22.06 8.02 -6.70
C TYR A 93 20.76 8.11 -7.49
N VAL A 94 20.31 7.02 -8.12
CA VAL A 94 19.05 6.99 -8.88
C VAL A 94 17.86 7.31 -7.98
N ILE A 95 17.77 6.66 -6.81
CA ILE A 95 16.71 6.90 -5.83
C ILE A 95 16.76 8.34 -5.31
N GLN A 96 17.96 8.87 -5.06
CA GLN A 96 18.12 10.27 -4.64
C GLN A 96 17.70 11.24 -5.74
N SER A 97 17.98 10.94 -7.01
CA SER A 97 17.56 11.74 -8.16
C SER A 97 16.04 11.77 -8.31
N TRP A 98 15.36 10.65 -8.11
CA TRP A 98 13.89 10.60 -8.03
C TRP A 98 13.37 11.50 -6.91
N MET A 99 13.93 11.41 -5.70
CA MET A 99 13.53 12.24 -4.56
C MET A 99 13.88 13.74 -4.68
N ARG A 100 14.67 14.17 -5.68
CA ARG A 100 14.89 15.61 -5.96
C ARG A 100 13.66 16.26 -6.61
N SER A 101 12.78 15.47 -7.21
CA SER A 101 11.55 15.97 -7.83
C SER A 101 10.56 16.45 -6.77
N ARG A 102 10.08 17.69 -6.90
CA ARG A 102 8.99 18.20 -6.05
C ARG A 102 7.78 17.29 -6.09
N ASN A 103 7.39 16.87 -7.29
CA ASN A 103 6.20 16.05 -7.49
C ASN A 103 6.32 14.71 -6.77
N THR A 104 7.53 14.13 -6.75
CA THR A 104 7.80 12.90 -6.00
C THR A 104 7.65 13.11 -4.50
N LEU A 105 8.22 14.19 -3.95
CA LEU A 105 8.11 14.47 -2.52
C LEU A 105 6.67 14.78 -2.09
N GLU A 106 5.92 15.50 -2.91
CA GLU A 106 4.50 15.77 -2.64
C GLU A 106 3.66 14.49 -2.77
N PHE A 107 3.96 13.62 -3.75
CA PHE A 107 3.33 12.29 -3.85
C PHE A 107 3.60 11.44 -2.60
N LEU A 108 4.86 11.37 -2.16
CA LEU A 108 5.23 10.67 -0.92
C LEU A 108 4.52 11.26 0.29
N ARG A 109 4.44 12.59 0.38
CA ARG A 109 3.69 13.29 1.44
C ARG A 109 2.21 12.91 1.45
N GLN A 110 1.54 12.89 0.29
CA GLN A 110 0.13 12.49 0.21
C GLN A 110 -0.06 11.04 0.65
N TRP A 111 0.80 10.14 0.17
CA TRP A 111 0.77 8.74 0.59
C TRP A 111 0.92 8.64 2.11
N GLU A 112 1.87 9.33 2.74
CA GLU A 112 2.04 9.28 4.19
C GLU A 112 0.86 9.90 4.95
N LEU A 113 0.29 11.01 4.48
CA LEU A 113 -0.90 11.61 5.12
C LEU A 113 -2.10 10.67 5.16
N GLU A 114 -2.30 9.90 4.09
CA GLU A 114 -3.38 8.91 4.01
C GLU A 114 -3.06 7.64 4.83
N GLN A 115 -1.77 7.30 4.97
CA GLN A 115 -1.34 5.97 5.39
C GLN A 115 -0.62 5.93 6.75
N ASN A 116 -0.28 7.07 7.34
CA ASN A 116 0.59 7.13 8.51
C ASN A 116 0.13 8.22 9.49
N ALA A 117 -0.59 7.81 10.53
CA ALA A 117 -1.07 8.72 11.57
C ALA A 117 0.04 9.40 12.39
N GLU A 118 1.26 8.85 12.38
CA GLU A 118 2.42 9.40 13.10
C GLU A 118 3.27 10.33 12.21
N PHE A 119 2.85 10.54 10.95
CA PHE A 119 3.56 11.38 9.99
C PHE A 119 3.55 12.86 10.39
N ASP A 120 4.73 13.48 10.41
CA ASP A 120 4.88 14.89 10.71
C ASP A 120 4.77 15.74 9.42
N ASP A 121 3.56 16.16 9.11
CA ASP A 121 3.25 16.95 7.92
C ASP A 121 3.90 18.35 7.94
N GLN A 122 4.00 18.96 9.13
CA GLN A 122 4.57 20.29 9.27
C GLN A 122 6.09 20.25 8.99
N VAL A 123 6.79 19.26 9.55
CA VAL A 123 8.21 19.04 9.27
C VAL A 123 8.42 18.65 7.81
N CYS A 124 7.52 17.86 7.23
CA CYS A 124 7.55 17.52 5.81
C CYS A 124 7.48 18.76 4.92
N ALA A 125 6.49 19.65 5.14
CA ALA A 125 6.32 20.87 4.37
C ALA A 125 7.57 21.77 4.43
N GLU A 126 8.17 21.91 5.61
CA GLU A 126 9.41 22.66 5.77
C GLU A 126 10.60 21.97 5.09
N LEU A 127 10.70 20.64 5.17
CA LEU A 127 11.76 19.88 4.50
C LEU A 127 11.69 20.02 2.99
N ILE A 128 10.48 19.91 2.40
CA ILE A 128 10.23 20.15 0.97
C ILE A 128 10.64 21.57 0.61
N ARG A 129 10.23 22.58 1.39
CA ARG A 129 10.62 23.98 1.16
C ARG A 129 12.15 24.15 1.16
N GLN A 130 12.85 23.54 2.12
CA GLN A 130 14.31 23.60 2.22
C GLN A 130 15.00 22.92 1.04
N GLY A 131 14.52 21.75 0.60
CA GLY A 131 15.07 21.04 -0.56
C GLY A 131 15.04 21.82 -1.87
N HIS A 132 14.11 22.79 -2.00
CA HIS A 132 14.00 23.65 -3.18
C HIS A 132 14.70 25.00 -3.04
N THR A 133 14.84 25.51 -1.81
CA THR A 133 15.38 26.86 -1.55
C THR A 133 16.84 26.86 -1.11
N THR A 134 17.42 25.68 -0.86
CA THR A 134 18.78 25.52 -0.37
C THR A 134 19.52 24.41 -1.15
N SER A 135 20.79 24.18 -0.84
CA SER A 135 21.57 23.05 -1.37
C SER A 135 21.29 21.71 -0.64
N LEU A 136 20.28 21.66 0.23
CA LEU A 136 19.91 20.45 0.95
C LEU A 136 19.45 19.36 -0.02
N THR A 137 20.12 18.21 0.01
CA THR A 137 19.62 17.04 -0.69
C THR A 137 18.82 16.14 0.25
N ILE A 138 17.55 15.94 -0.08
CA ILE A 138 16.65 15.06 0.66
C ILE A 138 16.96 13.61 0.27
N THR A 139 17.44 12.83 1.23
CA THR A 139 17.70 11.39 1.07
C THR A 139 16.57 10.57 1.68
N PRO A 140 16.38 9.30 1.29
CA PRO A 140 15.40 8.40 1.92
C PRO A 140 15.56 8.34 3.45
N THR A 141 16.81 8.25 3.93
CA THR A 141 17.10 8.24 5.37
C THR A 141 16.71 9.55 6.05
N LEU A 142 16.98 10.69 5.41
CA LEU A 142 16.63 12.00 5.97
C LEU A 142 15.12 12.18 6.04
N TRP A 143 14.41 11.79 4.97
CA TRP A 143 12.95 11.82 4.89
C TRP A 143 12.34 11.03 6.05
N VAL A 144 12.60 9.72 6.11
CA VAL A 144 12.08 8.81 7.15
C VAL A 144 12.36 9.34 8.56
N ARG A 145 13.60 9.75 8.83
CA ARG A 145 14.00 10.20 10.17
C ARG A 145 13.35 11.52 10.59
N ARG A 146 13.11 12.43 9.65
CA ARG A 146 12.58 13.78 9.96
C ARG A 146 11.08 13.78 10.06
N THR A 147 10.39 13.01 9.22
CA THR A 147 8.94 13.07 9.07
C THR A 147 8.22 11.86 9.68
N HIS A 148 8.96 10.89 10.22
CA HIS A 148 8.44 9.60 10.67
C HIS A 148 7.72 8.80 9.56
N ALA A 149 8.11 9.05 8.31
CA ALA A 149 7.58 8.34 7.16
C ALA A 149 7.80 6.81 7.26
N VAL A 150 6.76 6.05 6.94
CA VAL A 150 6.77 4.57 6.94
C VAL A 150 6.71 3.98 5.53
N GLY A 151 6.46 4.82 4.53
CA GLY A 151 6.36 4.50 3.11
C GLY A 151 7.66 3.99 2.51
N LEU A 152 8.79 4.46 3.06
CA LEU A 152 10.14 4.05 2.70
C LEU A 152 10.83 3.37 3.87
N HIS A 153 11.40 2.19 3.63
CA HIS A 153 12.23 1.48 4.59
C HIS A 153 13.69 1.48 4.12
N VAL A 154 14.58 2.02 4.95
CA VAL A 154 16.01 2.13 4.63
C VAL A 154 16.83 1.23 5.54
N LYS A 155 17.55 0.29 4.95
CA LYS A 155 18.50 -0.59 5.66
C LYS A 155 19.92 -0.29 5.22
N GLN A 156 20.82 -0.05 6.17
CA GLN A 156 22.25 0.19 5.93
C GLN A 156 23.05 -1.12 6.01
N GLY A 157 24.22 -1.18 5.35
CA GLY A 157 25.16 -2.30 5.43
C GLY A 157 24.93 -3.44 4.43
N LYS A 158 25.47 -4.63 4.72
CA LYS A 158 25.38 -5.80 3.83
C LYS A 158 23.92 -6.27 3.68
N GLY A 159 23.46 -6.38 2.44
CA GLY A 159 22.04 -6.62 2.15
C GLY A 159 21.15 -5.43 2.52
N GLY A 160 21.74 -4.23 2.60
CA GLY A 160 21.03 -2.96 2.73
C GLY A 160 20.45 -2.48 1.40
N GLY A 161 19.69 -1.41 1.48
CA GLY A 161 18.96 -0.84 0.36
C GLY A 161 17.73 -0.06 0.84
N VAL A 162 16.96 0.42 -0.12
CA VAL A 162 15.69 1.09 0.10
C VAL A 162 14.58 0.19 -0.43
N ARG A 163 13.60 -0.10 0.42
CA ARG A 163 12.36 -0.77 0.06
C ARG A 163 11.20 0.19 0.24
N ALA A 164 10.13 0.02 -0.51
CA ALA A 164 8.96 0.87 -0.43
C ALA A 164 7.68 0.05 -0.62
N TYR A 165 6.54 0.61 -0.20
CA TYR A 165 5.25 0.03 -0.53
C TYR A 165 4.98 0.01 -2.04
N PRO A 166 4.15 -0.92 -2.54
CA PRO A 166 3.92 -1.13 -3.96
C PRO A 166 3.51 0.13 -4.74
N GLU A 167 2.70 1.02 -4.15
CA GLU A 167 2.25 2.26 -4.79
C GLU A 167 3.42 3.24 -4.97
N ILE A 168 4.30 3.32 -3.97
CA ILE A 168 5.50 4.14 -4.02
C ILE A 168 6.51 3.56 -5.01
N ALA A 169 6.67 2.24 -5.02
CA ALA A 169 7.52 1.56 -5.98
C ALA A 169 7.00 1.68 -7.42
N ALA A 170 5.68 1.71 -7.61
CA ALA A 170 5.06 1.98 -8.90
C ALA A 170 5.35 3.41 -9.36
N ASP A 171 5.18 4.43 -8.50
CA ASP A 171 5.58 5.81 -8.85
C ASP A 171 7.05 5.89 -9.28
N PHE A 172 7.95 5.24 -8.51
CA PHE A 172 9.37 5.18 -8.86
C PHE A 172 9.60 4.51 -10.23
N ARG A 173 8.90 3.41 -10.53
CA ARG A 173 8.99 2.73 -11.82
C ARG A 173 8.50 3.61 -12.97
N LEU A 174 7.39 4.32 -12.80
CA LEU A 174 6.86 5.24 -13.81
C LEU A 174 7.73 6.48 -14.00
N TRP A 175 8.51 6.85 -12.98
CA TRP A 175 9.53 7.87 -13.11
C TRP A 175 10.76 7.36 -13.89
N LEU A 176 11.15 6.10 -13.68
CA LEU A 176 12.25 5.45 -14.41
C LEU A 176 11.90 5.18 -15.89
N ASP A 177 10.66 4.82 -16.18
CA ASP A 177 10.18 4.48 -17.52
C ASP A 177 9.03 5.39 -17.98
N PRO A 178 9.35 6.49 -18.69
CA PRO A 178 8.34 7.38 -19.26
C PRO A 178 7.40 6.69 -20.26
N LYS A 179 7.83 5.61 -20.93
CA LYS A 179 7.00 4.87 -21.88
C LYS A 179 5.90 4.13 -21.14
N GLU A 180 6.25 3.42 -20.06
CA GLU A 180 5.25 2.75 -19.20
C GLU A 180 4.26 3.77 -18.63
N ARG A 181 4.76 4.93 -18.19
CA ARG A 181 3.91 6.04 -17.72
C ARG A 181 2.92 6.51 -18.76
N LEU A 182 3.36 6.71 -20.01
CA LEU A 182 2.48 7.10 -21.11
C LEU A 182 1.41 6.06 -21.37
N GLU A 183 1.77 4.77 -21.41
CA GLU A 183 0.83 3.67 -21.65
C GLU A 183 -0.29 3.62 -20.59
N ILE A 184 0.03 3.83 -19.31
CA ILE A 184 -0.96 3.88 -18.23
C ILE A 184 -1.90 5.08 -18.39
N ILE A 185 -1.36 6.25 -18.71
CA ILE A 185 -2.16 7.47 -18.89
C ILE A 185 -3.10 7.31 -20.09
N SER A 186 -2.60 6.78 -21.21
CA SER A 186 -3.42 6.55 -22.41
C SER A 186 -4.59 5.59 -22.15
N LYS A 187 -4.39 4.54 -21.34
CA LYS A 187 -5.46 3.60 -20.96
C LYS A 187 -6.50 4.16 -19.98
N LYS A 188 -6.21 5.28 -19.32
CA LYS A 188 -7.16 5.94 -18.40
C LYS A 188 -8.02 6.99 -19.10
N LEU A 189 -7.55 7.51 -20.24
CA LEU A 189 -8.21 8.59 -20.98
C LEU A 189 -9.13 8.07 -22.10
N TYR A 190 -9.04 6.79 -22.44
CA TYR A 190 -9.82 6.08 -23.46
C TYR A 190 -10.19 4.69 -22.95
#